data_AF-A0A7Y2AZ43-F1
#
_entry.id   AF-A0A7Y2AZ43-F1
#
_cell.length_a   1.000
_cell.length_b   1.000
_cell.length_c   1.000
_cell.angle_alpha   90.00
_cell.angle_beta   90.00
_cell.angle_gamma   90.00
#
_symmetry.space_group_name_H-M   'P 1'
#
loop_
_entity.id
_entity.type
_entity.pdbx_description
1 polymer ?
#
loop_
_entity_poly.entity_id
_entity_poly.type
_entity_poly.pdbx_seq_one_letter_code
_entity_poly.pdbx_strand_id
1 'polypeptide(L)'
;MASVGSSAIASHSWGDYHWARTTASFDLTIINSTTSEWDPRVSEAIADWNDSSVLQMVEDTGGSTSRKTRRQCRGGTGTIRICNLEYGNTGWLGIAGISLDSNGHITTGYTKLNDTYFNTSYYNNYTWRQSVTCQELGHNVGLDHQDEDFNNQSLFTCMDYQDPPFEAPNAHDFEQLETIYNHLDSYDSYAGGGGGGGGGGGGCNAPPGKGCNKSDMPGAVGWGASLGRRGNAETFIRIDPDGTMHLTHVTWAIGH
;
A
#
# COMPACT_ATOMS: atom_id res chain seq x y z
N MET A 1 -28.38 -34.33 11.66
CA MET A 1 -28.43 -32.87 11.45
C MET A 1 -26.99 -32.37 11.48
N ALA A 2 -26.58 -31.66 10.44
CA ALA A 2 -25.21 -31.20 10.25
C ALA A 2 -24.82 -30.19 11.34
N SER A 3 -23.58 -30.29 11.83
CA SER A 3 -22.99 -29.26 12.66
C SER A 3 -22.83 -28.00 11.82
N VAL A 4 -23.45 -26.91 12.24
CA VAL A 4 -23.13 -25.59 11.71
C VAL A 4 -21.79 -25.22 12.32
N GLY A 5 -20.70 -25.47 11.58
CA GLY A 5 -19.41 -24.90 11.92
C GLY A 5 -19.52 -23.40 11.69
N SER A 6 -19.42 -22.61 12.76
CA SER A 6 -19.08 -21.20 12.60
C SER A 6 -17.68 -21.17 12.01
N SER A 7 -17.56 -20.96 10.70
CA SER A 7 -16.31 -20.49 10.12
C SER A 7 -15.99 -19.19 10.85
N ALA A 8 -14.95 -19.20 11.68
CA ALA A 8 -14.31 -17.96 12.04
C ALA A 8 -13.83 -17.38 10.70
N ILE A 9 -14.48 -16.34 10.20
CA ILE A 9 -13.93 -15.56 9.11
C ILE A 9 -12.69 -14.91 9.72
N ALA A 10 -11.51 -15.41 9.37
CA ALA A 10 -10.27 -14.78 9.75
C ALA A 10 -10.19 -13.48 8.96
N SER A 11 -10.66 -12.37 9.53
CA SER A 11 -10.65 -11.09 8.82
C SER A 11 -9.22 -10.56 8.73
N HIS A 12 -8.79 -10.15 7.55
CA HIS A 12 -7.59 -9.33 7.35
C HIS A 12 -7.95 -7.98 6.71
N SER A 13 -9.00 -7.31 7.21
CA SER A 13 -9.21 -5.91 6.84
C SER A 13 -8.30 -5.01 7.65
N TRP A 14 -7.74 -3.98 7.00
CA TRP A 14 -7.01 -2.92 7.69
C TRP A 14 -8.01 -1.96 8.34
N GLY A 15 -8.59 -2.42 9.44
CA GLY A 15 -9.72 -1.74 10.08
C GLY A 15 -10.92 -1.67 9.14
N ASP A 16 -11.60 -0.51 9.13
CA ASP A 16 -12.75 -0.21 8.28
C ASP A 16 -12.37 0.65 7.06
N TYR A 17 -11.07 0.81 6.78
CA TYR A 17 -10.59 1.73 5.74
C TYR A 17 -10.78 1.14 4.34
N HIS A 18 -11.48 1.88 3.49
CA HIS A 18 -11.71 1.50 2.11
C HIS A 18 -11.96 2.73 1.24
N TRP A 19 -11.85 2.57 -0.07
CA TRP A 19 -12.25 3.62 -1.02
C TRP A 19 -13.78 3.70 -1.07
N ALA A 20 -14.35 4.89 -0.82
CA ALA A 20 -15.79 5.08 -0.87
C ALA A 20 -16.30 4.82 -2.29
N ARG A 21 -17.39 4.06 -2.44
CA ARG A 21 -17.97 3.73 -3.76
C ARG A 21 -19.49 3.73 -3.82
N THR A 22 -20.03 4.30 -4.88
CA THR A 22 -21.47 4.34 -5.17
C THR A 22 -21.94 3.22 -6.11
N THR A 23 -21.01 2.47 -6.71
CA THR A 23 -21.28 1.35 -7.63
C THR A 23 -20.73 0.03 -7.08
N ALA A 24 -21.23 -1.10 -7.61
CA ALA A 24 -20.85 -2.45 -7.16
C ALA A 24 -19.36 -2.80 -7.41
N SER A 25 -18.75 -2.19 -8.43
CA SER A 25 -17.32 -2.24 -8.69
C SER A 25 -16.80 -0.85 -9.02
N PHE A 26 -15.49 -0.66 -8.93
CA PHE A 26 -14.86 0.62 -9.20
C PHE A 26 -13.48 0.51 -9.85
N ASP A 27 -13.13 1.54 -10.62
CA ASP A 27 -11.84 1.67 -11.29
C ASP A 27 -10.92 2.59 -10.48
N LEU A 28 -9.80 2.04 -10.00
CA LEU A 28 -8.80 2.75 -9.21
C LEU A 28 -7.52 2.96 -10.01
N THR A 29 -7.13 4.22 -10.23
CA THR A 29 -5.91 4.52 -10.99
C THR A 29 -4.65 4.30 -10.15
N ILE A 30 -3.74 3.49 -10.69
CA ILE A 30 -2.40 3.25 -10.17
C ILE A 30 -1.38 3.99 -11.05
N ILE A 31 -0.85 5.11 -10.55
CA ILE A 31 0.18 5.87 -11.26
C ILE A 31 1.52 5.15 -11.10
N ASN A 32 1.94 4.43 -12.14
CA ASN A 32 3.23 3.75 -12.16
C ASN A 32 4.35 4.78 -12.41
N SER A 33 5.13 5.07 -11.37
CA SER A 33 6.32 5.93 -11.43
C SER A 33 7.58 5.15 -11.12
N THR A 34 7.57 3.84 -11.35
CA THR A 34 8.73 2.99 -11.17
C THR A 34 9.68 3.08 -12.37
N THR A 35 10.89 2.54 -12.23
CA THR A 35 11.81 2.37 -13.35
C THR A 35 11.45 1.12 -14.14
N SER A 36 11.88 1.03 -15.41
CA SER A 36 11.54 -0.07 -16.32
C SER A 36 11.82 -1.50 -15.83
N GLU A 37 12.73 -1.66 -14.87
CA GLU A 37 12.99 -2.94 -14.20
C GLU A 37 11.80 -3.44 -13.36
N TRP A 38 11.01 -2.51 -12.82
CA TRP A 38 9.86 -2.78 -11.95
C TRP A 38 8.53 -2.81 -12.71
N ASP A 39 8.44 -2.21 -13.89
CA ASP A 39 7.20 -2.16 -14.69
C ASP A 39 6.53 -3.55 -14.83
N PRO A 40 7.24 -4.65 -15.16
CA PRO A 40 6.60 -5.96 -15.24
C PRO A 40 5.96 -6.41 -13.93
N ARG A 41 6.52 -6.03 -12.77
CA ARG A 41 5.98 -6.39 -11.45
C ARG A 41 4.72 -5.61 -11.12
N VAL A 42 4.71 -4.33 -11.47
CA VAL A 42 3.53 -3.47 -11.28
C VAL A 42 2.38 -3.96 -12.15
N SER A 43 2.62 -4.20 -13.44
CA SER A 43 1.57 -4.70 -14.34
C SER A 43 1.05 -6.08 -13.94
N GLU A 44 1.93 -6.97 -13.47
CA GLU A 44 1.56 -8.31 -12.99
C GLU A 44 0.73 -8.24 -11.70
N ALA A 45 1.16 -7.48 -10.69
CA ALA A 45 0.38 -7.29 -9.47
C ALA A 45 -0.99 -6.64 -9.71
N ILE A 46 -1.07 -5.69 -10.65
CA ILE A 46 -2.35 -5.09 -11.08
C ILE A 46 -3.24 -6.14 -11.73
N ALA A 47 -2.69 -6.98 -12.61
CA ALA A 47 -3.44 -8.06 -13.24
C ALA A 47 -3.97 -9.07 -12.21
N ASP A 48 -3.13 -9.45 -11.25
CA ASP A 48 -3.51 -10.38 -10.17
C ASP A 48 -4.66 -9.82 -9.31
N TRP A 49 -4.59 -8.55 -8.90
CA TRP A 49 -5.67 -7.92 -8.12
C TRP A 49 -6.96 -7.71 -8.94
N ASN A 50 -6.88 -7.65 -10.27
CA ASN A 50 -8.03 -7.49 -11.17
C ASN A 50 -8.87 -8.75 -11.35
N ASP A 51 -8.47 -9.88 -10.76
CA ASP A 51 -9.35 -11.05 -10.60
C ASP A 51 -10.51 -10.76 -9.61
N SER A 52 -10.43 -9.66 -8.85
CA SER A 52 -11.51 -9.18 -7.98
C SER A 52 -12.79 -8.80 -8.73
N SER A 53 -13.93 -9.16 -8.16
CA SER A 53 -15.25 -8.79 -8.67
C SER A 53 -15.67 -7.34 -8.33
N VAL A 54 -15.01 -6.73 -7.33
CA VAL A 54 -15.39 -5.41 -6.77
C VAL A 54 -14.39 -4.30 -7.08
N LEU A 55 -13.18 -4.64 -7.51
CA LEU A 55 -12.08 -3.70 -7.76
C LEU A 55 -11.49 -3.94 -9.14
N GLN A 56 -11.20 -2.85 -9.86
CA GLN A 56 -10.36 -2.85 -11.04
C GLN A 56 -9.26 -1.79 -10.89
N MET A 57 -8.02 -2.23 -10.75
CA MET A 57 -6.85 -1.38 -10.82
C MET A 57 -6.52 -1.05 -12.28
N VAL A 58 -6.40 0.25 -12.58
CA VAL A 58 -6.08 0.77 -13.92
C VAL A 58 -4.70 1.40 -13.87
N GLU A 59 -3.72 0.79 -14.56
CA GLU A 59 -2.35 1.30 -14.61
C GLU A 59 -2.25 2.58 -15.47
N ASP A 60 -1.74 3.67 -14.88
CA ASP A 60 -1.24 4.84 -15.59
C ASP A 60 0.28 4.74 -15.74
N THR A 61 0.72 4.30 -16.93
CA THR A 61 2.13 4.16 -17.31
C THR A 61 2.82 5.49 -17.63
N GLY A 62 2.08 6.62 -17.60
CA GLY A 62 2.58 7.97 -17.84
C GLY A 62 3.26 8.61 -16.62
N GLY A 63 3.37 7.89 -15.50
CA GLY A 63 3.96 8.41 -14.27
C GLY A 63 5.42 8.83 -14.42
N SER A 64 5.76 10.02 -13.88
CA SER A 64 7.12 10.54 -13.96
C SER A 64 8.10 9.69 -13.13
N THR A 65 9.11 9.14 -13.81
CA THR A 65 10.19 8.34 -13.19
C THR A 65 11.33 9.19 -12.62
N SER A 66 11.16 10.52 -12.54
CA SER A 66 12.19 11.41 -12.01
C SER A 66 12.53 11.05 -10.55
N ARG A 67 13.81 11.17 -10.17
CA ARG A 67 14.24 10.87 -8.79
C ARG A 67 13.49 11.69 -7.75
N LYS A 68 13.10 12.93 -8.09
CA LYS A 68 12.30 13.80 -7.20
C LYS A 68 10.91 13.23 -6.98
N THR A 69 10.22 12.83 -8.06
CA THR A 69 8.89 12.22 -8.00
C THR A 69 8.94 10.95 -7.18
N ARG A 70 9.86 10.04 -7.50
CA ARG A 70 9.99 8.74 -6.81
C ARG A 70 10.30 8.91 -5.32
N ARG A 71 11.21 9.80 -4.94
CA ARG A 71 11.52 10.06 -3.53
C ARG A 71 10.32 10.49 -2.71
N GLN A 72 9.48 11.37 -3.27
CA GLN A 72 8.29 11.86 -2.61
C GLN A 72 7.15 10.84 -2.65
N CYS A 73 7.01 10.13 -3.78
CA CYS A 73 5.94 9.20 -4.13
C CYS A 73 4.56 9.66 -3.66
N ARG A 74 4.17 10.89 -4.00
CA ARG A 74 2.87 11.43 -3.62
C ARG A 74 1.81 10.95 -4.60
N GLY A 75 0.80 10.26 -4.10
CA GLY A 75 -0.45 10.05 -4.82
C GLY A 75 -1.19 11.38 -5.03
N GLY A 76 -2.00 11.44 -6.08
CA GLY A 76 -3.06 12.44 -6.19
C GLY A 76 -4.34 11.95 -5.52
N THR A 77 -5.28 12.84 -5.24
CA THR A 77 -6.62 12.47 -4.77
C THR A 77 -7.27 11.49 -5.76
N GLY A 78 -7.88 10.41 -5.24
CA GLY A 78 -8.51 9.37 -6.04
C GLY A 78 -7.54 8.40 -6.72
N THR A 79 -6.25 8.42 -6.35
CA THR A 79 -5.22 7.61 -7.01
C THR A 79 -4.24 7.01 -6.00
N ILE A 80 -3.59 5.92 -6.42
CA ILE A 80 -2.39 5.39 -5.79
C ILE A 80 -1.18 5.75 -6.67
N ARG A 81 -0.04 6.12 -6.08
CA ARG A 81 1.23 6.19 -6.82
C ARG A 81 2.20 5.14 -6.30
N ILE A 82 2.75 4.34 -7.20
CA ILE A 82 3.82 3.37 -6.90
C ILE A 82 5.17 3.87 -7.42
N CYS A 83 6.22 3.76 -6.59
CA CYS A 83 7.57 4.21 -6.94
C CYS A 83 8.64 3.29 -6.35
N ASN A 84 9.70 3.01 -7.10
CA ASN A 84 10.93 2.45 -6.55
C ASN A 84 12.01 3.54 -6.38
N LEU A 85 12.87 3.40 -5.39
CA LEU A 85 14.12 4.18 -5.27
C LEU A 85 15.05 3.50 -4.28
N GLU A 86 16.33 3.81 -4.33
CA GLU A 86 17.24 3.59 -3.20
C GLU A 86 16.86 4.54 -2.06
N TYR A 87 15.98 4.10 -1.16
CA TYR A 87 15.55 4.85 0.02
C TYR A 87 16.51 4.70 1.20
N GLY A 88 17.60 3.96 1.03
CA GLY A 88 18.61 3.71 2.05
C GLY A 88 18.33 2.46 2.87
N ASN A 89 19.26 2.14 3.76
CA ASN A 89 19.14 1.04 4.71
C ASN A 89 18.15 1.47 5.79
N THR A 90 16.85 1.34 5.53
CA THR A 90 15.75 1.82 6.37
C THR A 90 15.07 0.74 7.19
N GLY A 91 15.47 -0.50 6.98
CA GLY A 91 14.88 -1.69 7.58
C GLY A 91 13.69 -2.23 6.80
N TRP A 92 13.16 -1.54 5.79
CA TRP A 92 11.95 -1.97 5.07
C TRP A 92 12.20 -2.25 3.58
N LEU A 93 11.50 -3.26 3.06
CA LEU A 93 11.46 -3.65 1.66
C LEU A 93 10.42 -2.82 0.89
N GLY A 94 9.22 -2.76 1.45
CA GLY A 94 8.08 -2.04 0.91
C GLY A 94 7.39 -1.20 2.00
N ILE A 95 6.67 -0.17 1.56
CA ILE A 95 5.68 0.52 2.39
C ILE A 95 4.46 0.87 1.56
N ALA A 96 3.29 0.79 2.19
CA ALA A 96 2.01 1.22 1.68
C ALA A 96 1.44 2.27 2.62
N GLY A 97 1.09 3.44 2.10
CA GLY A 97 0.42 4.47 2.87
C GLY A 97 -0.91 4.88 2.28
N ILE A 98 -1.88 5.17 3.14
CA ILE A 98 -3.20 5.69 2.79
C ILE A 98 -3.47 6.98 3.55
N SER A 99 -4.21 7.89 2.93
CA SER A 99 -4.77 9.07 3.60
C SER A 99 -6.29 8.96 3.63
N LEU A 100 -6.88 9.29 4.78
CA LEU A 100 -8.31 9.18 5.01
C LEU A 100 -8.96 10.56 5.11
N ASP A 101 -10.19 10.66 4.61
CA ASP A 101 -11.06 11.77 4.96
C ASP A 101 -11.67 11.59 6.37
N SER A 102 -12.48 12.57 6.79
CA SER A 102 -13.11 12.56 8.11
C SER A 102 -14.13 11.44 8.33
N ASN A 103 -14.55 10.73 7.27
CA ASN A 103 -15.45 9.58 7.35
C ASN A 103 -14.69 8.25 7.42
N GLY A 104 -13.35 8.28 7.32
CA GLY A 104 -12.53 7.09 7.32
C GLY A 104 -12.33 6.45 5.94
N HIS A 105 -12.76 7.12 4.86
CA HIS A 105 -12.56 6.61 3.50
C HIS A 105 -11.21 7.01 2.94
N ILE A 106 -10.59 6.11 2.19
CA ILE A 106 -9.31 6.34 1.52
C ILE A 106 -9.50 7.39 0.42
N THR A 107 -8.65 8.40 0.41
CA THR A 107 -8.66 9.51 -0.56
C THR A 107 -7.41 9.55 -1.43
N THR A 108 -6.30 8.98 -0.97
CA THR A 108 -5.08 8.81 -1.76
C THR A 108 -4.23 7.69 -1.15
N GLY A 109 -3.42 7.06 -1.98
CA GLY A 109 -2.46 6.06 -1.55
C GLY A 109 -1.07 6.24 -2.17
N TYR A 110 -0.08 5.62 -1.55
CA TYR A 110 1.24 5.46 -2.15
C TYR A 110 1.86 4.11 -1.78
N THR A 111 2.70 3.60 -2.69
CA THR A 111 3.56 2.45 -2.47
C THR A 111 5.00 2.83 -2.77
N LYS A 112 5.95 2.48 -1.88
CA LYS A 112 7.39 2.64 -2.14
C LYS A 112 8.13 1.32 -2.04
N LEU A 113 8.93 1.02 -3.07
CA LEU A 113 9.75 -0.19 -3.18
C LEU A 113 11.24 0.17 -3.01
N ASN A 114 11.94 -0.47 -2.08
CA ASN A 114 13.29 -0.06 -1.69
C ASN A 114 14.41 -0.75 -2.47
N ASP A 115 14.90 -0.09 -3.52
CA ASP A 115 16.02 -0.59 -4.33
C ASP A 115 17.29 -0.80 -3.49
N THR A 116 17.45 -0.14 -2.34
CA THR A 116 18.60 -0.41 -1.46
C THR A 116 18.63 -1.86 -0.98
N TYR A 117 17.48 -2.47 -0.74
CA TYR A 117 17.36 -3.89 -0.41
C TYR A 117 17.24 -4.75 -1.66
N PHE A 118 16.42 -4.36 -2.64
CA PHE A 118 16.19 -5.14 -3.86
C PHE A 118 17.40 -5.21 -4.80
N ASN A 119 18.46 -4.43 -4.55
CA ASN A 119 19.76 -4.57 -5.22
C ASN A 119 20.72 -5.55 -4.51
N THR A 120 20.34 -6.12 -3.36
CA THR A 120 21.13 -7.15 -2.67
C THR A 120 20.84 -8.54 -3.24
N SER A 121 21.80 -9.46 -3.19
CA SER A 121 21.65 -10.80 -3.79
C SER A 121 20.47 -11.60 -3.25
N TYR A 122 20.09 -11.38 -1.99
CA TYR A 122 19.01 -12.12 -1.35
C TYR A 122 17.63 -11.66 -1.84
N TYR A 123 17.38 -10.35 -1.94
CA TYR A 123 16.08 -9.81 -2.39
C TYR A 123 16.00 -9.57 -3.91
N ASN A 124 17.13 -9.56 -4.61
CA ASN A 124 17.17 -9.30 -6.06
C ASN A 124 16.74 -10.52 -6.89
N ASN A 125 15.48 -10.92 -6.76
CA ASN A 125 14.87 -11.98 -7.54
C ASN A 125 13.40 -11.66 -7.80
N TYR A 126 12.79 -12.44 -8.71
CA TYR A 126 11.41 -12.28 -9.12
C TYR A 126 10.44 -12.37 -7.93
N THR A 127 10.53 -13.45 -7.14
CA THR A 127 9.58 -13.77 -6.08
C THR A 127 9.48 -12.67 -5.03
N TRP A 128 10.60 -12.15 -4.53
CA TRP A 128 10.60 -11.05 -3.56
C TRP A 128 10.07 -9.73 -4.13
N ARG A 129 10.45 -9.38 -5.36
CA ARG A 129 10.00 -8.14 -6.00
C ARG A 129 8.51 -8.20 -6.30
N GLN A 130 8.03 -9.32 -6.83
CA GLN A 130 6.63 -9.53 -7.17
C GLN A 130 5.77 -9.53 -5.91
N SER A 131 6.15 -10.31 -4.89
CA SER A 131 5.42 -10.40 -3.63
C SER A 131 5.23 -9.04 -2.96
N VAL A 132 6.30 -8.26 -2.77
CA VAL A 132 6.18 -6.94 -2.12
C VAL A 132 5.38 -5.97 -2.98
N THR A 133 5.46 -6.06 -4.32
CA THR A 133 4.60 -5.22 -5.17
C THR A 133 3.13 -5.56 -5.00
N CYS A 134 2.79 -6.85 -4.96
CA CYS A 134 1.43 -7.36 -4.72
C CYS A 134 0.91 -6.93 -3.35
N GLN A 135 1.68 -7.18 -2.30
CA GLN A 135 1.37 -6.91 -0.90
C GLN A 135 1.05 -5.43 -0.66
N GLU A 136 1.93 -4.52 -1.09
CA GLU A 136 1.75 -3.09 -0.82
C GLU A 136 0.57 -2.49 -1.60
N LEU A 137 0.27 -3.00 -2.80
CA LEU A 137 -0.95 -2.63 -3.52
C LEU A 137 -2.22 -3.17 -2.85
N GLY A 138 -2.16 -4.38 -2.27
CA GLY A 138 -3.24 -4.94 -1.44
C GLY A 138 -3.54 -4.08 -0.22
N HIS A 139 -2.51 -3.62 0.49
CA HIS A 139 -2.66 -2.68 1.60
C HIS A 139 -3.32 -1.36 1.18
N ASN A 140 -2.98 -0.82 0.00
CA ASN A 140 -3.58 0.42 -0.50
C ASN A 140 -5.09 0.31 -0.82
N VAL A 141 -5.66 -0.90 -0.82
CA VAL A 141 -7.11 -1.12 -1.01
C VAL A 141 -7.82 -1.64 0.24
N GLY A 142 -7.15 -1.59 1.40
CA GLY A 142 -7.75 -1.85 2.71
C GLY A 142 -7.50 -3.25 3.26
N LEU A 143 -6.61 -4.05 2.65
CA LEU A 143 -6.22 -5.35 3.20
C LEU A 143 -5.10 -5.18 4.24
N ASP A 144 -5.18 -5.95 5.31
CA ASP A 144 -4.10 -6.27 6.23
C ASP A 144 -3.53 -7.66 5.87
N HIS A 145 -2.56 -8.14 6.64
CA HIS A 145 -2.00 -9.47 6.45
C HIS A 145 -2.95 -10.60 6.86
N GLN A 146 -2.92 -11.72 6.12
CA GLN A 146 -3.59 -12.95 6.54
C GLN A 146 -2.83 -13.65 7.68
N ASP A 147 -1.50 -13.67 7.60
CA ASP A 147 -0.62 -14.15 8.67
C ASP A 147 0.64 -13.27 8.78
N GLU A 148 1.05 -13.01 10.02
CA GLU A 148 2.21 -12.20 10.37
C GLU A 148 3.29 -13.00 11.11
N ASP A 149 3.00 -14.26 11.46
CA ASP A 149 3.95 -15.16 12.11
C ASP A 149 4.66 -16.02 11.05
N PHE A 150 5.92 -15.69 10.78
CA PHE A 150 6.80 -16.46 9.89
C PHE A 150 6.91 -17.95 10.21
N ASN A 151 6.60 -18.38 11.43
CA ASN A 151 6.72 -19.77 11.84
C ASN A 151 5.43 -20.57 11.57
N ASN A 152 4.35 -19.90 11.20
CA ASN A 152 3.12 -20.56 10.81
C ASN A 152 3.23 -21.17 9.42
N GLN A 153 2.28 -22.06 9.13
CA GLN A 153 2.13 -22.60 7.79
C GLN A 153 1.63 -21.50 6.84
N SER A 154 2.35 -21.33 5.73
CA SER A 154 1.93 -20.49 4.61
C SER A 154 0.47 -20.68 4.22
N LEU A 155 -0.23 -19.58 3.99
CA LEU A 155 -1.55 -19.49 3.38
C LEU A 155 -1.46 -19.24 1.86
N PHE A 156 -0.25 -19.29 1.29
CA PHE A 156 0.02 -19.22 -0.14
C PHE A 156 -0.50 -17.93 -0.80
N THR A 157 -0.37 -16.79 -0.11
CA THR A 157 -0.74 -15.45 -0.62
C THR A 157 0.39 -14.44 -0.46
N CYS A 158 0.41 -13.42 -1.32
CA CYS A 158 1.26 -12.23 -1.15
C CYS A 158 0.89 -11.37 0.07
N MET A 159 -0.30 -11.56 0.66
CA MET A 159 -0.72 -10.91 1.91
C MET A 159 -0.27 -11.67 3.17
N ASP A 160 0.53 -12.72 3.02
CA ASP A 160 1.21 -13.37 4.13
C ASP A 160 2.61 -12.81 4.30
N TYR A 161 3.04 -12.76 5.55
CA TYR A 161 4.37 -12.34 5.89
C TYR A 161 5.32 -13.54 6.11
N GLN A 162 6.03 -13.98 5.05
CA GLN A 162 6.80 -15.24 5.05
C GLN A 162 8.08 -15.25 4.18
N ASP A 163 8.96 -16.23 4.42
CA ASP A 163 10.18 -16.52 3.63
C ASP A 163 10.28 -18.03 3.31
N PRO A 164 10.26 -18.46 2.02
CA PRO A 164 10.12 -17.63 0.83
C PRO A 164 8.72 -17.01 0.69
N PRO A 165 8.58 -15.82 0.11
CA PRO A 165 7.29 -15.16 -0.05
C PRO A 165 6.52 -15.71 -1.26
N PHE A 166 5.22 -15.39 -1.34
CA PHE A 166 4.35 -15.73 -2.48
C PHE A 166 4.02 -14.50 -3.32
N GLU A 167 3.89 -14.71 -4.62
CA GLU A 167 3.85 -13.65 -5.61
C GLU A 167 2.47 -13.00 -5.81
N ALA A 168 1.40 -13.71 -5.48
CA ALA A 168 0.03 -13.38 -5.89
C ALA A 168 -0.98 -13.51 -4.73
N PRO A 169 -2.14 -12.84 -4.78
CA PRO A 169 -3.23 -13.04 -3.83
C PRO A 169 -3.83 -14.44 -3.95
N ASN A 170 -4.48 -14.90 -2.88
CA ASN A 170 -5.27 -16.15 -2.85
C ASN A 170 -6.78 -15.85 -2.84
N ALA A 171 -7.60 -16.91 -2.84
CA ALA A 171 -9.06 -16.79 -2.80
C ALA A 171 -9.58 -15.99 -1.59
N HIS A 172 -8.93 -16.14 -0.43
CA HIS A 172 -9.34 -15.47 0.80
C HIS A 172 -9.10 -13.94 0.72
N ASP A 173 -8.09 -13.48 0.01
CA ASP A 173 -7.87 -12.03 -0.21
C ASP A 173 -9.04 -11.40 -0.97
N PHE A 174 -9.55 -12.12 -1.98
CA PHE A 174 -10.70 -11.65 -2.75
C PHE A 174 -12.00 -11.69 -1.94
N GLU A 175 -12.23 -12.73 -1.14
CA GLU A 175 -13.35 -12.80 -0.19
C GLU A 175 -13.31 -11.66 0.83
N GLN A 176 -12.10 -11.28 1.28
CA GLN A 176 -11.91 -10.15 2.17
C GLN A 176 -12.20 -8.82 1.47
N LEU A 177 -11.81 -8.63 0.21
CA LEU A 177 -12.20 -7.46 -0.58
C LEU A 177 -13.71 -7.39 -0.76
N GLU A 178 -14.38 -8.48 -1.10
CA GLU A 178 -15.85 -8.51 -1.21
C GLU A 178 -16.51 -8.11 0.13
N THR A 179 -15.93 -8.53 1.25
CA THR A 179 -16.40 -8.15 2.59
C THR A 179 -16.18 -6.67 2.90
N ILE A 180 -14.97 -6.14 2.65
CA ILE A 180 -14.62 -4.72 2.87
C ILE A 180 -15.59 -3.83 2.08
N TYR A 181 -15.84 -4.19 0.82
CA TYR A 181 -16.65 -3.42 -0.09
C TYR A 181 -18.13 -3.90 -0.15
N ASN A 182 -18.65 -4.64 0.82
CA ASN A 182 -20.02 -5.18 0.77
C ASN A 182 -21.14 -4.12 0.90
N HIS A 183 -20.79 -2.83 0.92
CA HIS A 183 -21.75 -1.74 0.99
C HIS A 183 -21.46 -0.67 -0.06
N LEU A 184 -22.43 0.22 -0.24
CA LEU A 184 -22.29 1.42 -1.05
C LEU A 184 -22.24 2.63 -0.12
N ASP A 185 -21.46 3.61 -0.54
CA ASP A 185 -21.31 4.91 0.08
C ASP A 185 -22.18 5.97 -0.60
N SER A 186 -22.19 7.17 -0.01
CA SER A 186 -22.90 8.31 -0.58
C SER A 186 -22.07 9.12 -1.59
N TYR A 187 -20.81 8.74 -1.85
CA TYR A 187 -19.90 9.39 -2.79
C TYR A 187 -18.78 8.43 -3.23
N ASP A 188 -18.09 8.79 -4.30
CA ASP A 188 -16.88 8.11 -4.74
C ASP A 188 -15.66 8.88 -4.24
N SER A 189 -14.73 8.19 -3.56
CA SER A 189 -13.44 8.79 -3.17
C SER A 189 -12.33 8.49 -4.19
N TYR A 190 -12.55 7.50 -5.05
CA TYR A 190 -11.88 7.34 -6.34
C TYR A 190 -12.58 8.27 -7.37
N ALA A 191 -11.90 8.66 -8.45
CA ALA A 191 -12.42 9.57 -9.50
C ALA A 191 -12.31 11.10 -9.28
N GLY A 192 -11.26 11.57 -8.59
CA GLY A 192 -10.84 12.99 -8.58
C GLY A 192 -9.71 13.36 -9.58
N GLY A 193 -9.18 12.39 -10.33
CA GLY A 193 -7.91 12.53 -11.07
C GLY A 193 -7.99 13.06 -12.51
N GLY A 194 -9.01 13.85 -12.85
CA GLY A 194 -9.13 14.47 -14.18
C GLY A 194 -8.35 15.79 -14.28
N GLY A 195 -7.07 15.75 -14.64
CA GLY A 195 -6.32 16.91 -15.13
C GLY A 195 -5.36 17.55 -14.13
N GLY A 196 -4.08 17.58 -14.50
CA GLY A 196 -3.02 18.20 -13.73
C GLY A 196 -3.22 19.69 -13.45
N GLY A 197 -2.77 20.14 -12.29
CA GLY A 197 -2.68 21.56 -11.95
C GLY A 197 -2.44 21.72 -10.45
N GLY A 198 -1.21 22.01 -10.06
CA GLY A 198 -0.84 22.18 -8.65
C GLY A 198 -1.61 23.29 -7.95
N GLY A 199 -1.81 23.14 -6.64
CA GLY A 199 -2.46 24.19 -5.85
C GLY A 199 -2.83 23.78 -4.43
N GLY A 200 -1.89 23.21 -3.67
CA GLY A 200 -2.01 23.01 -2.22
C GLY A 200 -0.77 23.52 -1.52
N GLY A 201 -0.50 24.83 -1.66
CA GLY A 201 0.61 25.52 -1.04
C GLY A 201 0.44 25.64 0.48
N GLY A 202 0.62 24.53 1.21
CA GLY A 202 1.05 24.57 2.60
C GLY A 202 2.56 24.70 2.63
N GLY A 203 3.06 25.94 2.60
CA GLY A 203 4.50 26.22 2.63
C GLY A 203 5.15 25.55 3.83
N CYS A 204 6.02 24.58 3.59
CA CYS A 204 6.94 24.15 4.62
C CYS A 204 7.93 25.30 4.85
N ASN A 205 7.80 25.99 5.98
CA ASN A 205 8.73 27.03 6.45
C ASN A 205 10.06 26.42 6.94
N ALA A 206 10.68 25.57 6.13
CA ALA A 206 11.98 24.98 6.46
C ALA A 206 13.11 25.92 5.99
N PRO A 207 14.13 26.19 6.82
CA PRO A 207 15.29 26.99 6.41
C PRO A 207 15.99 26.41 5.16
N PRO A 208 16.62 27.25 4.32
CA PRO A 208 17.39 26.79 3.17
C PRO A 208 18.38 25.68 3.56
N GLY A 209 18.28 24.51 2.92
CA GLY A 209 19.14 23.36 3.19
C GLY A 209 18.56 22.28 4.11
N LYS A 210 17.35 22.45 4.66
CA LYS A 210 16.63 21.36 5.34
C LYS A 210 15.38 20.98 4.55
N GLY A 211 15.48 19.89 3.79
CA GLY A 211 14.37 19.37 3.00
C GLY A 211 13.15 19.03 3.86
N CYS A 212 11.96 19.29 3.30
CA CYS A 212 10.71 18.80 3.85
C CYS A 212 10.64 17.30 3.52
N ASN A 213 10.71 16.47 4.56
CA ASN A 213 10.94 15.00 4.60
C ASN A 213 12.35 14.65 5.07
N LYS A 214 12.53 14.58 6.38
CA LYS A 214 13.46 13.61 6.97
C LYS A 214 12.67 12.35 7.29
N SER A 215 12.51 11.50 6.28
CA SER A 215 12.23 10.09 6.49
C SER A 215 13.51 9.35 6.11
N ASP A 216 14.56 9.59 6.90
CA ASP A 216 15.87 8.94 6.81
C ASP A 216 16.26 8.48 8.24
N MET A 217 15.63 7.39 8.72
CA MET A 217 16.06 6.50 9.83
C MET A 217 16.25 7.09 11.27
N PRO A 218 16.50 6.23 12.29
CA PRO A 218 15.56 5.63 13.24
C PRO A 218 15.22 6.50 14.47
N GLY A 219 13.97 6.42 14.95
CA GLY A 219 13.48 7.04 16.19
C GLY A 219 12.79 8.40 16.01
N ALA A 220 11.46 8.40 15.95
CA ALA A 220 10.54 9.55 15.92
C ALA A 220 10.42 10.32 14.57
N VAL A 221 9.79 9.74 13.54
CA VAL A 221 8.37 9.83 13.12
C VAL A 221 8.03 10.95 12.10
N GLY A 222 8.35 10.69 10.83
CA GLY A 222 7.62 11.27 9.69
C GLY A 222 6.26 10.60 9.42
N TRP A 223 6.04 9.42 10.02
CA TRP A 223 4.80 8.63 9.91
C TRP A 223 3.90 8.70 11.15
N GLY A 224 4.29 9.48 12.17
CA GLY A 224 3.57 9.61 13.43
C GLY A 224 3.65 8.35 14.31
N ALA A 225 2.73 8.15 15.25
CA ALA A 225 2.83 7.11 16.27
C ALA A 225 2.71 5.68 15.68
N SER A 226 3.46 4.72 16.23
CA SER A 226 3.23 3.29 15.93
C SER A 226 1.91 2.84 16.57
N LEU A 227 1.10 2.12 15.81
CA LEU A 227 -0.14 1.49 16.27
C LEU A 227 0.08 0.04 16.74
N GLY A 228 1.30 -0.48 16.60
CA GLY A 228 1.67 -1.82 16.98
C GLY A 228 2.50 -2.51 15.92
N ARG A 229 3.37 -3.41 16.39
CA ARG A 229 4.19 -4.28 15.56
C ARG A 229 3.84 -5.73 15.85
N ARG A 230 3.70 -6.53 14.80
CA ARG A 230 3.45 -7.97 14.88
C ARG A 230 4.36 -8.66 13.87
N GLY A 231 5.26 -9.51 14.37
CA GLY A 231 6.38 -10.00 13.60
C GLY A 231 7.21 -8.85 13.02
N ASN A 232 7.26 -8.79 11.69
CA ASN A 232 7.98 -7.79 10.91
C ASN A 232 7.00 -6.94 10.07
N ALA A 233 5.76 -6.81 10.53
CA ALA A 233 4.79 -5.84 10.07
C ALA A 233 4.57 -4.76 11.14
N GLU A 234 4.51 -3.50 10.74
CA GLU A 234 4.19 -2.40 11.64
C GLU A 234 3.33 -1.35 10.94
N THR A 235 2.31 -0.87 11.65
CA THR A 235 1.46 0.22 11.19
C THR A 235 1.78 1.51 11.95
N PHE A 236 1.88 2.62 11.24
CA PHE A 236 2.04 3.96 11.81
C PHE A 236 0.84 4.86 11.49
N ILE A 237 0.57 5.83 12.36
CA ILE A 237 -0.45 6.87 12.18
C ILE A 237 0.10 8.27 12.39
N ARG A 238 -0.13 9.16 11.43
CA ARG A 238 0.05 10.61 11.55
C ARG A 238 -1.29 11.30 11.33
N ILE A 239 -1.63 12.27 12.17
CA ILE A 239 -2.80 13.13 11.97
C ILE A 239 -2.29 14.54 11.69
N ASP A 240 -2.65 15.10 10.55
CA ASP A 240 -2.29 16.47 10.17
C ASP A 240 -3.22 17.48 10.88
N PRO A 241 -2.85 18.78 10.99
CA PRO A 241 -3.65 19.78 11.72
C PRO A 241 -5.07 20.00 11.17
N ASP A 242 -5.32 19.64 9.92
CA ASP A 242 -6.63 19.70 9.27
C ASP A 242 -7.52 18.48 9.56
N GLY A 243 -7.01 17.53 10.35
CA GLY A 243 -7.72 16.29 10.72
C GLY A 243 -7.48 15.14 9.76
N THR A 244 -6.73 15.32 8.67
CA THR A 244 -6.39 14.23 7.73
C THR A 244 -5.56 13.18 8.44
N MET A 245 -6.06 11.94 8.46
CA MET A 245 -5.32 10.79 9.00
C MET A 245 -4.49 10.15 7.89
N HIS A 246 -3.23 9.85 8.20
CA HIS A 246 -2.32 9.12 7.33
C HIS A 246 -1.91 7.85 8.04
N LEU A 247 -2.16 6.71 7.43
CA LEU A 247 -1.68 5.44 7.91
C LEU A 247 -0.59 4.89 6.98
N THR A 248 0.34 4.12 7.53
CA THR A 248 1.42 3.52 6.76
C THR A 248 1.70 2.12 7.29
N HIS A 249 1.49 1.11 6.45
CA HIS A 249 1.99 -0.25 6.62
C HIS A 249 3.44 -0.31 6.16
N VAL A 250 4.24 -1.06 6.92
CA VAL A 250 5.66 -1.25 6.67
C VAL A 250 5.98 -2.74 6.60
N THR A 251 6.45 -3.17 5.44
CA THR A 251 7.06 -4.49 5.23
C THR A 251 8.52 -4.41 5.58
N TRP A 252 8.89 -4.85 6.79
CA TRP A 252 10.29 -4.86 7.23
C TRP A 252 11.13 -5.87 6.42
N ALA A 253 12.44 -5.75 6.46
CA ALA A 253 13.38 -6.73 5.93
C ALA A 253 13.70 -7.73 7.03
N ILE A 254 14.07 -8.96 6.67
CA ILE A 254 14.43 -9.99 7.64
C ILE A 254 15.54 -9.50 8.57
N GLY A 255 15.31 -9.62 9.88
CA GLY A 255 16.25 -9.22 10.93
C GLY A 255 16.16 -7.76 11.38
N HIS A 256 15.19 -6.98 10.88
CA HIS A 256 14.81 -5.65 11.36
C HIS A 256 13.48 -5.72 12.10
#